data_AF-A0A2I3RXZ3-F1
#
_entry.id   AF-A0A2I3RXZ3-F1
#
_cell.length_a   1.000
_cell.length_b   1.000
_cell.length_c   1.000
_cell.angle_alpha   90.00
_cell.angle_beta   90.00
_cell.angle_gamma   90.00
#
_symmetry.space_group_name_H-M   'P 1'
#
loop_
_entity.id
_entity.type
_entity.pdbx_description
1 polymer ?
#
loop_
_entity_poly.entity_id
_entity_poly.type
_entity_poly.pdbx_seq_one_letter_code
_entity_poly.pdbx_strand_id
1 'polypeptide(L)'
;MSWIKEGELSLWERFCANIIKAGPMPKHIAFIMDGNRRYAKKCQVERQEGHSQGFNKLAETLRWCLNLGILEVTVYAFSIENFKRSKSEVDGLMDLARQKFSRLMEEQEKLQKHGVCIRVLGDLHLLPLDLQELIAQAVQATKNYNKCFLNVCFAYTSRHEISNAVREMAWGVEQGLLDPSRDRFHHIGQASLELLTS
;
A
#
# COMPACT_ATOMS: atom_id res chain seq x y z
N MET A 1 -2.28 9.50 -14.07
CA MET A 1 -3.60 9.15 -13.51
C MET A 1 -3.56 9.32 -11.99
N SER A 2 -4.63 9.84 -11.40
CA SER A 2 -4.74 10.20 -9.98
C SER A 2 -4.84 8.99 -9.06
N TRP A 3 -4.39 9.15 -7.80
CA TRP A 3 -4.60 8.14 -6.73
C TRP A 3 -6.04 8.10 -6.25
N ILE A 4 -6.75 9.23 -6.32
CA ILE A 4 -8.14 9.34 -5.92
C ILE A 4 -9.01 9.50 -7.17
N LYS A 5 -9.80 8.47 -7.46
CA LYS A 5 -10.90 8.58 -8.42
C LYS A 5 -12.18 8.90 -7.66
N GLU A 6 -12.83 9.99 -8.04
CA GLU A 6 -14.19 10.28 -7.59
C GLU A 6 -15.20 9.51 -8.47
N GLY A 7 -16.40 9.28 -7.95
CA GLY A 7 -17.49 8.62 -8.67
C GLY A 7 -18.38 7.77 -7.76
N GLU A 8 -19.68 7.84 -8.02
CA GLU A 8 -20.68 7.08 -7.29
C GLU A 8 -20.88 5.68 -7.87
N LEU A 9 -21.44 4.78 -7.04
CA LEU A 9 -21.92 3.49 -7.52
C LEU A 9 -23.12 3.70 -8.44
N SER A 10 -23.20 2.91 -9.51
CA SER A 10 -24.39 2.82 -10.36
C SER A 10 -25.61 2.32 -9.58
N LEU A 11 -26.81 2.45 -10.17
CA LEU A 11 -28.05 2.05 -9.50
C LEU A 11 -28.03 0.60 -9.02
N TRP A 12 -27.57 -0.34 -9.86
CA TRP A 12 -27.49 -1.75 -9.52
C TRP A 12 -26.42 -2.05 -8.48
N GLU A 13 -25.24 -1.43 -8.60
CA GLU A 13 -24.16 -1.57 -7.60
C GLU A 13 -24.62 -1.05 -6.24
N ARG A 14 -25.30 0.09 -6.19
CA ARG A 14 -25.85 0.69 -4.95
C ARG A 14 -26.94 -0.18 -4.35
N PHE A 15 -27.85 -0.71 -5.17
CA PHE A 15 -28.90 -1.63 -4.71
C PHE A 15 -28.30 -2.87 -4.04
N CYS A 16 -27.37 -3.55 -4.72
CA CYS A 16 -26.67 -4.71 -4.16
C CYS A 16 -25.85 -4.34 -2.92
N ALA A 17 -25.16 -3.19 -2.94
CA ALA A 17 -24.39 -2.69 -1.81
C ALA A 17 -25.27 -2.51 -0.55
N ASN A 18 -26.47 -1.96 -0.70
CA ASN A 18 -27.39 -1.78 0.43
C ASN A 18 -27.86 -3.11 1.03
N ILE A 19 -28.08 -4.13 0.19
CA ILE A 19 -28.44 -5.47 0.65
C ILE A 19 -27.29 -6.09 1.46
N ILE A 20 -26.06 -6.08 0.95
CA ILE A 20 -24.92 -6.69 1.65
C ILE A 20 -24.52 -5.92 2.92
N LYS A 21 -24.72 -4.60 2.94
CA LYS A 21 -24.47 -3.74 4.11
C LYS A 21 -25.40 -4.04 5.29
N ALA A 22 -26.50 -4.76 5.08
CA ALA A 22 -27.35 -5.25 6.18
C ALA A 22 -26.66 -6.39 6.97
N GLY A 23 -25.64 -7.02 6.40
CA GLY A 23 -24.82 -8.05 7.05
C GLY A 23 -23.49 -7.51 7.57
N PRO A 24 -22.61 -8.40 8.05
CA PRO A 24 -21.26 -8.04 8.47
C PRO A 24 -20.43 -7.57 7.27
N MET A 25 -19.84 -6.39 7.37
CA MET A 25 -18.94 -5.83 6.35
C MET A 25 -17.48 -5.91 6.80
N PRO A 26 -16.55 -6.24 5.89
CA PRO A 26 -15.12 -6.20 6.20
C PRO A 26 -14.68 -4.76 6.46
N LYS A 27 -13.86 -4.56 7.49
CA LYS A 27 -13.24 -3.26 7.78
C LYS A 27 -11.97 -3.04 6.97
N HIS A 28 -11.31 -4.14 6.58
CA HIS A 28 -10.03 -4.16 5.89
C HIS A 28 -10.04 -5.24 4.80
N ILE A 29 -9.57 -4.90 3.60
CA ILE A 29 -9.34 -5.85 2.50
C ILE A 29 -7.90 -5.76 2.02
N ALA A 30 -7.27 -6.91 1.78
CA ALA A 30 -5.95 -7.00 1.16
C ALA A 30 -6.04 -7.54 -0.28
N PHE A 31 -5.30 -6.93 -1.21
CA PHE A 31 -5.24 -7.34 -2.61
C PHE A 31 -3.83 -7.72 -3.04
N ILE A 32 -3.70 -8.88 -3.68
CA ILE A 32 -2.51 -9.24 -4.47
C ILE A 32 -2.81 -8.86 -5.92
N MET A 33 -2.19 -7.78 -6.40
CA MET A 33 -2.47 -7.22 -7.73
C MET A 33 -1.69 -7.93 -8.84
N ASP A 34 -1.93 -9.23 -8.99
CA ASP A 34 -1.29 -10.07 -10.02
C ASP A 34 -2.06 -10.03 -11.36
N GLY A 35 -1.38 -10.42 -12.44
CA GLY A 35 -1.96 -10.58 -13.76
C GLY A 35 -1.60 -9.50 -14.76
N ASN A 36 -0.96 -8.39 -14.35
CA ASN A 36 -0.64 -7.25 -15.22
C ASN A 36 0.12 -7.64 -16.50
N ARG A 37 1.11 -8.56 -16.40
CA ARG A 37 1.86 -9.07 -17.57
C ARG A 37 0.99 -9.93 -18.50
N ARG A 38 0.11 -10.76 -17.94
CA ARG A 38 -0.82 -11.61 -18.70
C ARG A 38 -1.87 -10.76 -19.40
N TYR A 39 -2.35 -9.71 -18.73
CA TYR A 39 -3.22 -8.69 -19.31
C TYR A 39 -2.54 -7.96 -20.47
N ALA A 40 -1.31 -7.48 -20.29
CA ALA A 40 -0.56 -6.82 -21.35
C ALA A 40 -0.43 -7.69 -22.60
N LYS A 41 -0.06 -8.97 -22.42
CA LYS A 41 0.00 -9.96 -23.50
C LYS A 41 -1.35 -10.16 -24.19
N LYS A 42 -2.44 -10.28 -23.41
CA LYS A 42 -3.80 -10.48 -23.94
C LYS A 42 -4.27 -9.28 -24.77
N CYS A 43 -3.96 -8.06 -24.33
CA CYS A 43 -4.35 -6.82 -24.99
C CYS A 43 -3.34 -6.37 -26.06
N GLN A 44 -2.27 -7.14 -26.31
CA GLN A 44 -1.20 -6.81 -27.26
C GLN A 44 -0.54 -5.44 -26.99
N VAL A 45 -0.39 -5.09 -25.71
CA VAL A 45 0.30 -3.87 -25.27
C VAL A 45 1.60 -4.22 -24.55
N GLU A 46 2.46 -3.23 -24.37
CA GLU A 46 3.70 -3.40 -23.62
C GLU A 46 3.45 -3.74 -22.15
N ARG A 47 4.40 -4.45 -21.52
CA ARG A 47 4.29 -4.83 -20.10
C ARG A 47 4.13 -3.62 -19.19
N GLN A 48 4.84 -2.54 -19.49
CA GLN A 48 4.79 -1.29 -18.74
C GLN A 48 3.36 -0.70 -18.74
N GLU A 49 2.69 -0.73 -19.91
CA GLU A 49 1.30 -0.30 -20.01
C GLU A 49 0.37 -1.21 -19.19
N GLY A 50 0.61 -2.52 -19.17
CA GLY A 50 -0.12 -3.43 -18.27
C GLY A 50 0.02 -3.06 -16.79
N HIS A 51 1.20 -2.65 -16.34
CA HIS A 51 1.42 -2.18 -14.97
C HIS A 51 0.75 -0.83 -14.69
N SER A 52 0.80 0.10 -15.65
CA SER A 52 0.08 1.37 -15.58
C SER A 52 -1.43 1.16 -15.43
N GLN A 53 -2.00 0.22 -16.20
CA GLN A 53 -3.42 -0.15 -16.07
C GLN A 53 -3.74 -0.85 -14.75
N GLY A 54 -2.82 -1.66 -14.23
CA GLY A 54 -2.93 -2.22 -12.87
C GLY A 54 -3.06 -1.13 -11.81
N PHE A 55 -2.25 -0.08 -11.90
CA PHE A 55 -2.37 1.08 -11.01
C PHE A 55 -3.71 1.83 -11.21
N ASN A 56 -4.17 1.99 -12.45
CA ASN A 56 -5.47 2.61 -12.71
C ASN A 56 -6.63 1.82 -12.10
N LYS A 57 -6.50 0.49 -12.07
CA LYS A 57 -7.46 -0.40 -11.42
C LYS A 57 -7.40 -0.30 -9.91
N LEU A 58 -6.21 -0.19 -9.31
CA LEU A 58 -6.04 0.10 -7.88
C LEU A 58 -6.85 1.34 -7.46
N ALA A 59 -6.63 2.48 -8.12
CA ALA A 59 -7.33 3.72 -7.78
C ALA A 59 -8.86 3.59 -7.92
N GLU A 60 -9.34 2.79 -8.87
CA GLU A 60 -10.77 2.51 -9.04
C GLU A 60 -11.33 1.61 -7.94
N THR A 61 -10.58 0.57 -7.56
CA THR A 61 -10.95 -0.34 -6.48
C THR A 61 -10.98 0.36 -5.13
N LEU A 62 -10.04 1.28 -4.86
CA LEU A 62 -10.06 2.09 -3.63
C LEU A 62 -11.33 2.95 -3.54
N ARG A 63 -11.76 3.54 -4.65
CA ARG A 63 -13.05 4.25 -4.72
C ARG A 63 -14.23 3.33 -4.41
N TRP A 64 -14.24 2.10 -4.94
CA TRP A 64 -15.30 1.14 -4.62
C TRP A 64 -15.31 0.76 -3.14
N CYS A 65 -14.15 0.47 -2.55
CA CYS A 65 -14.03 0.21 -1.11
C CYS A 65 -14.59 1.37 -0.29
N LEU A 66 -14.24 2.61 -0.64
CA LEU A 66 -14.74 3.80 0.03
C LEU A 66 -16.27 3.92 -0.07
N ASN A 67 -16.85 3.74 -1.27
CA ASN A 67 -18.30 3.76 -1.46
C ASN A 67 -19.03 2.64 -0.68
N LEU A 68 -18.35 1.52 -0.47
CA LEU A 68 -18.84 0.40 0.34
C LEU A 68 -18.63 0.61 1.84
N GLY A 69 -17.96 1.68 2.27
CA GLY A 69 -17.65 1.94 3.69
C GLY A 69 -16.50 1.11 4.23
N ILE A 70 -15.66 0.54 3.36
CA ILE A 70 -14.46 -0.22 3.70
C ILE A 70 -13.30 0.77 3.74
N LEU A 71 -12.84 1.10 4.95
CA LEU A 71 -11.94 2.24 5.16
C LEU A 71 -10.46 1.89 5.08
N GLU A 72 -10.09 0.61 5.17
CA GLU A 72 -8.69 0.18 5.09
C GLU A 72 -8.46 -0.80 3.95
N VAL A 73 -7.42 -0.55 3.17
CA VAL A 73 -7.00 -1.42 2.06
C VAL A 73 -5.49 -1.64 2.12
N THR A 74 -5.05 -2.88 1.99
CA THR A 74 -3.64 -3.22 1.78
C THR A 74 -3.45 -3.77 0.38
N VAL A 75 -2.41 -3.32 -0.33
CA VAL A 75 -2.09 -3.83 -1.67
C VAL A 75 -0.66 -4.31 -1.78
N TYR A 76 -0.48 -5.46 -2.41
CA TYR A 76 0.84 -5.98 -2.72
C TYR A 76 1.31 -5.45 -4.07
N ALA A 77 2.12 -4.39 -4.02
CA ALA A 77 2.56 -3.66 -5.20
C ALA A 77 3.89 -4.18 -5.77
N PHE A 78 4.86 -4.47 -4.90
CA PHE A 78 6.18 -4.97 -5.34
C PHE A 78 6.82 -5.88 -4.28
N SER A 79 7.19 -7.09 -4.68
CA SER A 79 7.86 -8.06 -3.80
C SER A 79 9.38 -7.93 -3.85
N ILE A 80 10.10 -8.25 -2.77
CA ILE A 80 11.57 -8.41 -2.79
C ILE A 80 11.98 -9.41 -3.87
N GLU A 81 11.20 -10.48 -4.06
CA GLU A 81 11.43 -11.47 -5.12
C GLU A 81 11.34 -10.88 -6.54
N ASN A 82 10.70 -9.73 -6.70
CA ASN A 82 10.57 -9.08 -8.01
C ASN A 82 11.85 -8.36 -8.45
N PHE A 83 12.83 -8.13 -7.56
CA PHE A 83 14.16 -7.67 -7.96
C PHE A 83 14.91 -8.69 -8.83
N LYS A 84 14.52 -9.98 -8.79
CA LYS A 84 15.10 -11.04 -9.63
C LYS A 84 14.63 -11.01 -11.09
N ARG A 85 13.71 -10.09 -11.45
CA ARG A 85 13.25 -9.91 -12.84
C ARG A 85 14.31 -9.19 -13.67
N SER A 86 14.08 -9.07 -14.99
CA SER A 86 15.02 -8.37 -15.86
C SER A 86 15.15 -6.91 -15.45
N LYS A 87 16.36 -6.36 -15.55
CA LYS A 87 16.67 -4.97 -15.17
C LYS A 87 15.70 -3.97 -15.81
N SER A 88 15.43 -4.09 -17.11
CA SER A 88 14.47 -3.23 -17.82
C SER A 88 13.04 -3.29 -17.23
N GLU A 89 12.59 -4.44 -16.71
CA GLU A 89 11.27 -4.54 -16.08
C GLU A 89 11.28 -3.92 -14.67
N VAL A 90 12.36 -4.13 -13.91
CA VAL A 90 12.52 -3.51 -12.59
C VAL A 90 12.62 -1.99 -12.71
N ASP A 91 13.45 -1.48 -13.61
CA ASP A 91 13.61 -0.04 -13.86
C ASP A 91 12.27 0.59 -14.25
N GLY A 92 11.51 -0.02 -15.16
CA GLY A 92 10.17 0.44 -15.53
C GLY A 92 9.19 0.47 -14.35
N LEU A 93 9.26 -0.51 -13.43
CA LEU A 93 8.43 -0.50 -12.21
C LEU A 93 8.84 0.59 -11.22
N MET A 94 10.15 0.86 -11.09
CA MET A 94 10.64 1.95 -10.25
C MET A 94 10.25 3.32 -10.83
N ASP A 95 10.33 3.49 -12.15
CA ASP A 95 9.91 4.72 -12.82
C ASP A 95 8.39 4.94 -12.72
N LEU A 96 7.61 3.85 -12.80
CA LEU A 96 6.18 3.91 -12.53
C LEU A 96 5.93 4.37 -11.09
N ALA A 97 6.62 3.79 -10.11
CA ALA A 97 6.50 4.16 -8.71
C ALA A 97 6.84 5.64 -8.49
N ARG A 98 7.97 6.12 -9.02
CA ARG A 98 8.36 7.54 -9.01
C ARG A 98 7.24 8.41 -9.54
N GLN A 99 6.76 8.12 -10.75
CA GLN A 99 5.68 8.89 -11.37
C GLN A 99 4.42 8.94 -10.49
N LYS A 100 4.04 7.81 -9.86
CA LYS A 100 2.84 7.78 -9.02
C LYS A 100 3.05 8.53 -7.71
N PHE A 101 4.16 8.35 -7.01
CA PHE A 101 4.42 9.07 -5.75
C PHE A 101 4.64 10.57 -5.98
N SER A 102 5.32 10.99 -7.04
CA SER A 102 5.41 12.41 -7.38
C SER A 102 4.03 13.01 -7.65
N ARG A 103 3.18 12.31 -8.41
CA ARG A 103 1.82 12.76 -8.69
C ARG A 103 0.92 12.79 -7.44
N LEU A 104 1.15 11.91 -6.49
CA LEU A 104 0.44 11.91 -5.20
C LEU A 104 0.67 13.24 -4.47
N MET A 105 1.89 13.77 -4.53
CA MET A 105 2.25 15.06 -3.94
C MET A 105 1.57 16.24 -4.63
N GLU A 106 1.33 16.16 -5.94
CA GLU A 106 0.52 17.15 -6.68
C GLU A 106 -0.97 17.11 -6.30
N GLU A 107 -1.44 16.01 -5.71
CA GLU A 107 -2.85 15.75 -5.39
C GLU A 107 -3.16 15.86 -3.87
N GLN A 108 -2.31 16.56 -3.11
CA GLN A 108 -2.44 16.73 -1.66
C GLN A 108 -3.80 17.27 -1.21
N GLU A 109 -4.37 18.26 -1.90
CA GLU A 109 -5.69 18.80 -1.57
C GLU A 109 -6.79 17.73 -1.64
N LYS A 110 -6.72 16.84 -2.64
CA LYS A 110 -7.67 15.72 -2.76
C LYS A 110 -7.48 14.70 -1.65
N LEU A 111 -6.22 14.38 -1.31
CA LEU A 111 -5.90 13.46 -0.22
C LEU A 111 -6.40 14.01 1.12
N GLN A 112 -6.24 15.31 1.36
CA GLN A 112 -6.74 15.99 2.56
C GLN A 112 -8.27 15.98 2.61
N LYS A 113 -8.94 16.38 1.53
CA LYS A 113 -10.41 16.38 1.41
C LYS A 113 -10.99 15.00 1.78
N HIS A 114 -10.41 13.94 1.22
CA HIS A 114 -10.83 12.56 1.45
C HIS A 114 -10.22 11.91 2.69
N GLY A 115 -9.30 12.57 3.37
CA GLY A 115 -8.63 12.08 4.57
C GLY A 115 -7.92 10.74 4.38
N VAL A 116 -7.18 10.57 3.28
CA VAL A 116 -6.50 9.31 2.92
C VAL A 116 -5.10 9.25 3.52
N CYS A 117 -4.91 8.42 4.54
CA CYS A 117 -3.61 8.09 5.11
C CYS A 117 -2.91 7.04 4.25
N ILE A 118 -1.69 7.33 3.79
CA ILE A 118 -0.90 6.41 2.98
C ILE A 118 0.28 5.92 3.81
N ARG A 119 0.40 4.59 3.89
CA ARG A 119 1.52 3.90 4.52
C ARG A 119 2.20 3.03 3.48
N VAL A 120 3.52 3.01 3.47
CA VAL A 120 4.30 2.13 2.59
C VAL A 120 5.07 1.16 3.46
N LEU A 121 4.81 -0.13 3.27
CA LEU A 121 5.32 -1.20 4.12
C LEU A 121 6.30 -2.07 3.32
N GLY A 122 7.46 -2.35 3.88
CA GLY A 122 8.45 -3.22 3.27
C GLY A 122 9.87 -2.81 3.61
N ASP A 123 10.80 -3.47 2.95
CA ASP A 123 12.21 -3.25 3.13
C ASP A 123 12.67 -2.09 2.21
N LEU A 124 12.32 -0.86 2.60
CA LEU A 124 12.44 0.32 1.75
C LEU A 124 13.88 0.72 1.46
N HIS A 125 14.84 0.28 2.29
CA HIS A 125 16.26 0.55 2.07
C HIS A 125 16.80 -0.15 0.80
N LEU A 126 16.06 -1.15 0.27
CA LEU A 126 16.38 -1.81 -1.00
C LEU A 126 16.00 -0.97 -2.23
N LEU A 127 15.24 0.11 -2.06
CA LEU A 127 14.80 0.97 -3.15
C LEU A 127 15.87 2.01 -3.50
N PRO A 128 15.85 2.57 -4.73
CA PRO A 128 16.65 3.73 -5.06
C PRO A 128 16.37 4.91 -4.10
N LEU A 129 17.42 5.63 -3.70
CA LEU A 129 17.35 6.69 -2.68
C LEU A 129 16.30 7.77 -3.02
N ASP A 130 16.25 8.18 -4.28
CA ASP A 130 15.28 9.16 -4.77
C ASP A 130 13.82 8.71 -4.62
N LEU A 131 13.56 7.41 -4.80
CA LEU A 131 12.24 6.83 -4.56
C LEU A 131 11.92 6.72 -3.06
N GLN A 132 12.93 6.42 -2.22
CA GLN A 132 12.76 6.43 -0.76
C GLN A 132 12.31 7.81 -0.26
N GLU A 133 12.96 8.88 -0.74
CA GLU A 133 12.62 10.26 -0.39
C GLU A 133 11.17 10.62 -0.80
N LEU A 134 10.76 10.27 -2.03
CA LEU A 134 9.39 10.49 -2.50
C LEU A 134 8.35 9.75 -1.64
N ILE A 135 8.64 8.49 -1.29
CA ILE A 135 7.78 7.69 -0.41
C ILE A 135 7.68 8.33 0.98
N ALA A 136 8.80 8.72 1.58
CA ALA A 136 8.84 9.35 2.90
C ALA A 136 8.03 10.65 2.94
N GLN A 137 8.16 11.50 1.91
CA GLN A 137 7.36 12.71 1.79
C GLN A 137 5.86 12.42 1.71
N ALA A 138 5.45 11.43 0.92
CA ALA A 138 4.04 11.04 0.77
C ALA A 138 3.43 10.50 2.08
N VAL A 139 4.18 9.63 2.78
CA VAL A 139 3.77 9.07 4.08
C VAL A 139 3.65 10.20 5.11
N GLN A 140 4.67 11.06 5.22
CA GLN A 140 4.68 12.17 6.16
C GLN A 140 3.54 13.17 5.90
N ALA A 141 3.26 13.49 4.63
CA ALA A 141 2.20 14.42 4.25
C ALA A 141 0.79 13.92 4.61
N THR A 142 0.60 12.60 4.69
CA THR A 142 -0.72 11.97 4.92
C THR A 142 -0.89 11.34 6.30
N LYS A 143 0.15 11.37 7.15
CA LYS A 143 0.17 10.66 8.44
C LYS A 143 -0.96 11.02 9.41
N ASN A 144 -1.43 12.27 9.36
CA ASN A 144 -2.47 12.79 10.26
C ASN A 144 -3.89 12.61 9.70
N TYR A 145 -4.03 12.03 8.51
CA TYR A 145 -5.32 11.76 7.92
C TYR A 145 -5.92 10.47 8.50
N ASN A 146 -7.25 10.41 8.64
CA ASN A 146 -7.90 9.36 9.43
C ASN A 146 -9.23 8.84 8.88
N LYS A 147 -9.62 9.24 7.66
CA LYS A 147 -10.89 8.79 7.06
C LYS A 147 -10.73 7.45 6.34
N CYS A 148 -9.60 7.27 5.64
CA CYS A 148 -9.28 6.05 4.90
C CYS A 148 -7.79 5.72 5.03
N PHE A 149 -7.43 4.44 4.94
CA PHE A 149 -6.06 3.95 5.07
C PHE A 149 -5.70 3.10 3.85
N LEU A 150 -4.57 3.43 3.23
CA LEU A 150 -3.98 2.65 2.15
C LEU A 150 -2.57 2.20 2.55
N ASN A 151 -2.41 0.90 2.73
CA ASN A 151 -1.12 0.28 2.99
C ASN A 151 -0.57 -0.30 1.68
N VAL A 152 0.54 0.24 1.18
CA VAL A 152 1.21 -0.23 -0.04
C VAL A 152 2.41 -1.08 0.34
N CYS A 153 2.32 -2.40 0.15
CA CYS A 153 3.44 -3.30 0.34
C CYS A 153 4.40 -3.21 -0.85
N PHE A 154 5.57 -2.60 -0.65
CA PHE A 154 6.56 -2.29 -1.67
C PHE A 154 7.96 -2.69 -1.21
N ALA A 155 8.73 -3.40 -2.05
CA ALA A 155 9.91 -4.14 -1.62
C ALA A 155 9.61 -5.02 -0.39
N TYR A 156 8.47 -5.71 -0.42
CA TYR A 156 7.92 -6.41 0.74
C TYR A 156 7.96 -7.94 0.57
N THR A 157 8.20 -8.67 1.66
CA THR A 157 7.79 -10.08 1.83
C THR A 157 7.41 -10.32 3.29
N SER A 158 6.45 -11.21 3.54
CA SER A 158 6.02 -11.53 4.92
C SER A 158 7.14 -12.16 5.76
N ARG A 159 8.01 -12.96 5.14
CA ARG A 159 9.17 -13.54 5.85
C ARG A 159 10.13 -12.47 6.34
N HIS A 160 10.42 -11.46 5.50
CA HIS A 160 11.25 -10.33 5.91
C HIS A 160 10.57 -9.50 7.00
N GLU A 161 9.27 -9.22 6.87
CA GLU A 161 8.51 -8.48 7.89
C GLU A 161 8.57 -9.17 9.26
N ILE A 162 8.27 -10.47 9.30
CA ILE A 162 8.32 -11.26 10.56
C ILE A 162 9.75 -11.28 11.12
N SER A 163 10.75 -11.50 10.27
CA SER A 163 12.16 -11.53 10.71
C SER A 163 12.60 -10.17 11.25
N ASN A 164 12.14 -9.07 10.64
CA ASN A 164 12.44 -7.73 11.12
C ASN A 164 11.77 -7.46 12.47
N ALA A 165 10.49 -7.80 12.61
CA ALA A 165 9.79 -7.67 13.89
C ALA A 165 10.48 -8.42 15.04
N VAL A 166 10.98 -9.63 14.78
CA VAL A 166 11.77 -10.39 15.77
C VAL A 166 13.10 -9.70 16.09
N ARG A 167 13.77 -9.11 15.09
CA ARG A 167 15.00 -8.34 15.28
C ARG A 167 14.78 -7.10 16.13
N GLU A 168 13.71 -6.34 15.88
CA GLU A 168 13.35 -5.15 16.68
C GLU A 168 13.09 -5.53 18.14
N MET A 169 12.41 -6.66 18.40
CA MET A 169 12.23 -7.15 19.77
C MET A 169 13.56 -7.53 20.43
N ALA A 170 14.43 -8.24 19.70
CA ALA A 170 15.74 -8.63 20.22
C ALA A 170 16.59 -7.39 20.55
N TRP A 171 16.54 -6.36 19.70
CA TRP A 171 17.16 -5.07 19.98
C TRP A 171 16.55 -4.40 21.22
N GLY A 172 15.22 -4.38 21.36
CA GLY A 172 14.56 -3.86 22.56
C GLY A 172 14.96 -4.58 23.85
N VAL A 173 15.17 -5.91 23.80
CA VAL A 173 15.70 -6.69 24.93
C VAL A 173 17.16 -6.31 25.23
N GLU A 174 17.99 -6.19 24.21
CA GLU A 174 19.39 -5.77 24.35
C GLU A 174 19.51 -4.36 24.97
N GLN A 175 18.61 -3.44 24.62
CA GLN A 175 18.53 -2.10 25.19
C GLN A 175 17.86 -2.05 26.57
N GLY A 176 17.39 -3.19 27.11
CA GLY A 176 16.66 -3.25 28.38
C GLY A 176 15.28 -2.61 28.36
N LEU A 177 14.72 -2.36 27.16
CA LEU A 177 13.37 -1.80 26.96
C LEU A 177 12.28 -2.88 27.02
N LEU A 178 12.65 -4.15 26.76
CA LEU A 178 11.75 -5.30 26.77
C LEU A 178 12.30 -6.41 27.67
N ASP A 179 11.39 -7.11 28.36
CA ASP A 179 11.69 -8.32 29.15
C ASP A 179 11.21 -9.56 28.37
N PRO A 180 12.12 -10.45 27.93
CA PRO A 180 11.78 -11.62 27.13
C PRO A 180 10.89 -12.63 27.87
N SER A 181 10.80 -12.56 29.21
CA SER A 181 9.95 -13.44 30.02
C SER A 181 8.53 -12.91 30.22
N ARG A 182 8.33 -11.60 30.03
CA ARG A 182 7.06 -10.91 30.32
C ARG A 182 6.37 -10.40 29.05
N ASP A 183 7.15 -9.89 28.10
CA ASP A 183 6.63 -9.25 26.90
C ASP A 183 6.37 -10.30 25.81
N ARG A 184 5.11 -10.35 25.35
CA ARG A 184 4.63 -11.34 24.39
C ARG A 184 4.45 -10.75 22.99
N PHE A 185 4.35 -11.64 22.00
CA PHE A 185 4.10 -11.34 20.58
C PHE A 185 2.89 -10.41 20.30
N HIS A 186 1.98 -10.18 21.26
CA HIS A 186 0.91 -9.18 21.12
C HIS A 186 1.41 -7.74 20.98
N HIS A 187 2.64 -7.43 21.40
CA HIS A 187 3.24 -6.09 21.27
C HIS A 187 3.86 -5.82 19.88
N ILE A 188 3.93 -6.83 19.02
CA ILE A 188 4.61 -6.75 17.70
C ILE A 188 3.89 -5.84 16.71
N GLY A 189 2.57 -5.72 16.81
CA GLY A 189 1.78 -4.88 15.90
C GLY A 189 2.02 -3.36 16.06
N GLN A 190 2.65 -2.92 17.15
CA GLN A 190 2.85 -1.49 17.46
C GLN A 190 4.25 -0.98 17.10
N ALA A 191 5.29 -1.83 17.16
CA ALA A 191 6.67 -1.41 16.91
C ALA A 191 6.92 -0.90 15.48
N SER A 192 6.24 -1.48 14.47
CA SER A 192 6.38 -1.04 13.07
C SER A 192 5.73 0.31 12.76
N LEU A 193 4.84 0.82 13.61
CA LEU A 193 4.14 2.10 13.40
C LEU A 193 4.80 3.28 14.13
N GLU A 194 5.41 3.05 15.29
CA GLU A 194 6.02 4.13 16.09
C GLU A 194 7.39 4.56 15.54
N LEU A 195 8.22 3.61 15.05
CA LEU A 195 9.54 3.90 14.47
C LEU A 195 9.49 4.63 13.11
N LEU A 196 8.34 4.67 12.45
CA LEU A 196 8.12 5.45 11.22
C LEU A 196 7.64 6.89 11.50
N THR A 197 7.43 7.24 12.78
CA THR A 197 6.93 8.57 13.20
C THR A 197 7.88 9.36 14.09
N SER A 198 9.03 8.79 14.46
CA SER A 198 10.16 9.45 15.10
C SER A 198 11.24 9.81 14.08
#